data_AF-A0A2G2ZCM0-F1
#
_entry.id   AF-A0A2G2ZCM0-F1
#
_cell.length_a   1.000
_cell.length_b   1.000
_cell.length_c   1.000
_cell.angle_alpha   90.00
_cell.angle_beta   90.00
_cell.angle_gamma   90.00
#
_symmetry.space_group_name_H-M   'P 1'
#
loop_
_entity.id
_entity.type
_entity.pdbx_description
1 polymer ?
#
loop_
_entity_poly.entity_id
_entity_poly.type
_entity_poly.pdbx_seq_one_letter_code
_entity_poly.pdbx_strand_id
1 'polypeptide(L)'
;MDVEIDNEFEKALLADVIPPSDIGVTFDDFGGPESVKDTLKELIMLPLQRPELFSKSQLTKPCKGILLFGPPGTGKTMLAKAVATEAGANVINISMSSIHSKWSGEGEKCIKAIFSLASKIAPSIIFVDEVDSMLGRRENPEEHQAMCRLKNEFMLNWDGLRTKDTERVLVLAATNRPFDLDEAVIRRLPHRWMVNLPDAPNRAKILKVTLTKEDLVQDVDLESFASMTDGYSGSDLMNLCATATYRPIRDILEKEKKEQAAASAGGRPPPALSSSADLRPLNMDDFRYSSHQQVCASVSSESPNMTELLQWNDLYGEGGSRKKQSFSYIM
;
A
#
# COMPACT_ATOMS: atom_id res chain seq x y z
N MET A 1 -27.03 -2.08 2.83
CA MET A 1 -27.29 -1.96 4.28
C MET A 1 -27.69 -0.53 4.52
N ASP A 2 -28.92 -0.29 4.97
CA ASP A 2 -29.39 1.05 5.34
C ASP A 2 -28.75 1.42 6.68
N VAL A 3 -27.56 2.01 6.61
CA VAL A 3 -26.91 2.63 7.75
C VAL A 3 -27.68 3.90 8.06
N GLU A 4 -28.16 4.10 9.30
CA GLU A 4 -28.72 5.38 9.71
C GLU A 4 -27.62 6.44 9.65
N ILE A 5 -27.67 7.27 8.62
CA ILE A 5 -26.75 8.38 8.39
C ILE A 5 -27.32 9.58 9.13
N ASP A 6 -26.73 9.93 10.27
CA ASP A 6 -27.21 11.05 11.07
C ASP A 6 -26.68 12.40 10.58
N ASN A 7 -25.68 12.38 9.68
CA ASN A 7 -24.90 13.56 9.36
C ASN A 7 -24.57 13.67 7.86
N GLU A 8 -24.64 14.89 7.31
CA GLU A 8 -24.35 15.16 5.89
C GLU A 8 -22.91 14.75 5.51
N PHE A 9 -21.99 14.87 6.48
CA PHE A 9 -20.61 14.40 6.36
C PHE A 9 -20.50 12.88 6.21
N GLU A 10 -21.30 12.10 6.96
CA GLU A 10 -21.30 10.64 6.85
C GLU A 10 -21.80 10.21 5.47
N LYS A 11 -22.79 10.93 4.91
CA LYS A 11 -23.32 10.65 3.56
C LYS A 11 -22.27 10.88 2.47
N ALA A 12 -21.49 11.95 2.59
CA ALA A 12 -20.41 12.25 1.65
C ALA A 12 -19.26 11.23 1.75
N LEU A 13 -18.98 10.74 2.97
CA LEU A 13 -17.94 9.75 3.22
C LEU A 13 -18.31 8.34 2.75
N LEU A 14 -19.60 8.01 2.63
CA LEU A 14 -20.02 6.71 2.07
C LEU A 14 -19.50 6.47 0.65
N ALA A 15 -19.30 7.52 -0.15
CA ALA A 15 -18.71 7.40 -1.48
C ALA A 15 -17.21 7.01 -1.43
N ASP A 16 -16.54 7.26 -0.30
CA ASP A 16 -15.13 6.93 -0.07
C ASP A 16 -14.95 5.58 0.64
N VAL A 17 -16.05 4.95 1.08
CA VAL A 17 -16.02 3.60 1.65
C VAL A 17 -15.85 2.59 0.53
N ILE A 18 -14.80 1.80 0.62
CA ILE A 18 -14.54 0.71 -0.31
C ILE A 18 -15.01 -0.60 0.35
N PRO A 19 -16.08 -1.23 -0.13
CA PRO A 19 -16.52 -2.52 0.38
C PRO A 19 -15.50 -3.60 -0.03
N PRO A 20 -15.40 -4.71 0.73
CA PRO A 20 -14.41 -5.76 0.47
C PRO A 20 -14.54 -6.39 -0.94
N SER A 21 -15.71 -6.35 -1.56
CA SER A 21 -15.94 -6.85 -2.93
C SER A 21 -15.23 -6.02 -4.01
N ASP A 22 -15.00 -4.73 -3.76
CA ASP A 22 -14.58 -3.78 -4.78
C ASP A 22 -13.06 -3.50 -4.73
N ILE A 23 -12.37 -4.04 -3.72
CA ILE A 23 -10.93 -3.85 -3.55
C ILE A 23 -10.15 -4.60 -4.63
N GLY A 24 -10.54 -5.85 -4.92
CA GLY A 24 -9.94 -6.67 -5.99
C GLY A 24 -8.47 -7.04 -5.79
N VAL A 25 -7.95 -6.98 -4.56
CA VAL A 25 -6.56 -7.35 -4.21
C VAL A 25 -6.59 -8.37 -3.07
N THR A 26 -5.80 -9.42 -3.18
CA THR A 26 -5.67 -10.53 -2.23
C THR A 26 -4.25 -10.65 -1.69
N PHE A 27 -4.04 -11.51 -0.68
CA PHE A 27 -2.69 -11.77 -0.17
C PHE A 27 -1.76 -12.45 -1.19
N ASP A 28 -2.32 -13.09 -2.21
CA ASP A 28 -1.55 -13.75 -3.27
C ASP A 28 -0.92 -12.73 -4.24
N ASP A 29 -1.51 -11.55 -4.34
CA ASP A 29 -0.99 -10.43 -5.14
C ASP A 29 0.22 -9.76 -4.46
N PHE A 30 0.40 -9.97 -3.16
CA PHE A 30 1.51 -9.42 -2.40
C PHE A 30 2.71 -10.40 -2.34
N GLY A 31 3.79 -10.03 -3.04
CA GLY A 31 5.08 -10.73 -2.97
C GLY A 31 5.89 -10.32 -1.75
N GLY A 32 5.49 -10.75 -0.56
CA GLY A 32 6.25 -10.55 0.68
C GLY A 32 6.39 -11.83 1.50
N PRO A 33 7.13 -11.77 2.63
CA PRO A 33 7.40 -12.93 3.47
C PRO A 33 6.11 -13.53 4.02
N GLU A 34 5.93 -14.85 3.94
CA GLU A 34 4.71 -15.50 4.43
C GLU A 34 4.53 -15.34 5.94
N SER A 35 5.62 -15.25 6.70
CA SER A 35 5.58 -14.95 8.14
C SER A 35 4.86 -13.64 8.46
N VAL A 36 4.99 -12.63 7.59
CA VAL A 36 4.30 -11.34 7.76
C VAL A 36 2.82 -11.51 7.48
N LYS A 37 2.46 -12.27 6.44
CA LYS A 37 1.05 -12.56 6.11
C LYS A 37 0.36 -13.34 7.23
N ASP A 38 1.03 -14.32 7.82
CA ASP A 38 0.49 -15.11 8.93
C ASP A 38 0.26 -14.26 10.18
N THR A 39 1.21 -13.39 10.52
CA THR A 39 1.07 -12.47 11.66
C THR A 39 -0.06 -11.46 11.41
N LEU A 40 -0.20 -10.95 10.18
CA LEU A 40 -1.31 -10.08 9.77
C LEU A 40 -2.67 -10.78 9.88
N LYS A 41 -2.76 -12.04 9.43
CA LYS A 41 -3.96 -12.87 9.56
C LYS A 41 -4.35 -13.03 11.03
N GLU A 42 -3.38 -13.31 11.91
CA GLU A 42 -3.65 -13.50 13.33
C GLU A 42 -4.09 -12.21 14.03
N LEU A 43 -3.42 -11.08 13.74
CA LEU A 43 -3.67 -9.81 14.43
C LEU A 43 -4.86 -9.03 13.89
N ILE A 44 -5.18 -9.17 12.61
CA ILE A 44 -6.23 -8.38 11.95
C ILE A 44 -7.45 -9.24 11.59
N MET A 45 -7.24 -10.38 10.93
CA MET A 45 -8.37 -11.16 10.43
C MET A 45 -9.10 -11.88 11.56
N LEU A 46 -8.38 -12.57 12.46
CA LEU A 46 -9.02 -13.30 13.55
C LEU A 46 -9.92 -12.42 14.42
N PRO A 47 -9.50 -11.21 14.85
CA PRO A 47 -10.36 -10.42 15.73
C PRO A 47 -11.52 -9.73 15.01
N LEU A 48 -11.43 -9.51 13.70
CA LEU A 48 -12.53 -8.99 12.90
C LEU A 48 -13.57 -10.08 12.57
N GLN A 49 -13.11 -11.30 12.29
CA GLN A 49 -13.96 -12.44 11.91
C GLN A 49 -14.55 -13.18 13.12
N ARG A 50 -13.79 -13.32 14.22
CA ARG A 50 -14.18 -14.07 15.43
C ARG A 50 -14.03 -13.24 16.71
N PRO A 51 -14.76 -12.12 16.85
CA PRO A 51 -14.69 -11.26 18.03
C PRO A 51 -15.03 -11.98 19.34
N GLU A 52 -15.83 -13.05 19.29
CA GLU A 52 -16.23 -13.87 20.44
C GLU A 52 -15.06 -14.56 21.15
N LEU A 53 -13.95 -14.79 20.45
CA LEU A 53 -12.75 -15.38 21.05
C LEU A 53 -11.98 -14.36 21.90
N PHE A 54 -12.16 -13.06 21.64
CA PHE A 54 -11.39 -11.99 22.26
C PHE A 54 -12.19 -11.22 23.34
N SER A 55 -13.46 -11.56 23.55
CA SER A 55 -14.37 -10.89 24.50
C SER A 55 -14.23 -11.34 25.96
N LYS A 56 -13.59 -12.49 26.22
CA LYS A 56 -13.50 -13.06 27.57
C LYS A 56 -12.46 -12.39 28.48
N SER A 57 -11.43 -11.76 27.91
CA SER A 57 -10.36 -11.14 28.68
C SER A 57 -10.10 -9.71 28.20
N GLN A 58 -9.90 -8.79 29.16
CA GLN A 58 -9.50 -7.42 28.83
C GLN A 58 -8.09 -7.37 28.21
N LEU A 59 -7.28 -8.40 28.42
CA LEU A 59 -5.91 -8.51 27.88
C LEU A 59 -5.89 -9.09 26.46
N THR A 60 -6.95 -9.77 26.03
CA THR A 60 -7.07 -10.29 24.66
C THR A 60 -7.69 -9.27 23.72
N LYS A 61 -7.84 -8.01 24.14
CA LYS A 61 -8.40 -6.97 23.27
C LYS A 61 -7.47 -6.81 22.06
N PRO A 62 -7.97 -6.97 20.82
CA PRO A 62 -7.16 -6.79 19.63
C PRO A 62 -6.67 -5.35 19.51
N CYS A 63 -5.56 -5.23 18.78
CA CYS A 63 -4.84 -3.99 18.64
C CYS A 63 -5.68 -2.93 17.93
N LYS A 64 -5.57 -1.67 18.39
CA LYS A 64 -6.30 -0.54 17.80
C LYS A 64 -5.57 0.08 16.60
N GLY A 65 -4.31 -0.29 16.41
CA GLY A 65 -3.39 0.42 15.52
C GLY A 65 -2.27 -0.49 15.03
N ILE A 66 -1.99 -0.42 13.73
CA ILE A 66 -0.86 -1.09 13.10
C ILE A 66 -0.18 -0.11 12.15
N LEU A 67 1.15 -0.07 12.16
CA LEU A 67 1.95 0.77 11.28
C LEU A 67 2.67 -0.08 10.24
N LEU A 68 2.45 0.21 8.97
CA LEU A 68 3.24 -0.26 7.85
C LEU A 68 4.23 0.85 7.46
N PHE A 69 5.53 0.56 7.51
CA PHE A 69 6.54 1.54 7.11
C PHE A 69 7.58 0.90 6.22
N GLY A 70 8.32 1.70 5.45
CA GLY A 70 9.36 1.19 4.56
C GLY A 70 9.50 2.06 3.31
N PRO A 71 10.42 1.71 2.40
CA PRO A 71 10.68 2.52 1.23
C PRO A 71 9.42 2.67 0.34
N PRO A 72 9.33 3.76 -0.45
CA PRO A 72 8.23 3.94 -1.40
C PRO A 72 8.21 2.81 -2.43
N GLY A 73 7.03 2.50 -2.97
CA GLY A 73 6.88 1.50 -4.03
C GLY A 73 6.95 0.03 -3.58
N THR A 74 7.03 -0.27 -2.28
CA THR A 74 7.00 -1.65 -1.75
C THR A 74 5.58 -2.22 -1.52
N GLY A 75 4.53 -1.49 -1.93
CA GLY A 75 3.17 -2.02 -1.88
C GLY A 75 2.49 -1.94 -0.51
N LYS A 76 2.85 -1.00 0.38
CA LYS A 76 2.17 -0.79 1.67
C LYS A 76 0.66 -0.58 1.53
N THR A 77 0.24 0.29 0.61
CA THR A 77 -1.17 0.55 0.30
C THR A 77 -1.87 -0.68 -0.31
N MET A 78 -1.14 -1.48 -1.10
CA MET A 78 -1.65 -2.73 -1.65
C MET A 78 -1.83 -3.79 -0.56
N LEU A 79 -0.89 -3.91 0.38
CA LEU A 79 -0.97 -4.80 1.53
C LEU A 79 -2.16 -4.45 2.43
N ALA A 80 -2.38 -3.16 2.69
CA ALA A 80 -3.54 -2.69 3.44
C ALA A 80 -4.88 -3.09 2.81
N LYS A 81 -4.96 -2.95 1.49
CA LYS A 81 -6.11 -3.37 0.69
C LYS A 81 -6.31 -4.90 0.74
N ALA A 82 -5.24 -5.67 0.53
CA ALA A 82 -5.27 -7.14 0.62
C ALA A 82 -5.79 -7.63 1.99
N VAL A 83 -5.25 -7.05 3.06
CA VAL A 83 -5.67 -7.34 4.44
C VAL A 83 -7.17 -7.10 4.64
N ALA A 84 -7.69 -6.01 4.08
CA ALA A 84 -9.09 -5.67 4.23
C ALA A 84 -10.03 -6.60 3.44
N THR A 85 -9.66 -6.97 2.21
CA THR A 85 -10.40 -7.96 1.41
C THR A 85 -10.51 -9.27 2.16
N GLU A 86 -9.39 -9.77 2.70
CA GLU A 86 -9.29 -11.06 3.36
C GLU A 86 -9.97 -11.05 4.73
N ALA A 87 -9.89 -9.94 5.45
CA ALA A 87 -10.64 -9.74 6.69
C ALA A 87 -12.15 -9.57 6.47
N GLY A 88 -12.60 -9.33 5.22
CA GLY A 88 -13.99 -9.00 4.91
C GLY A 88 -14.44 -7.69 5.54
N ALA A 89 -13.53 -6.72 5.67
CA ALA A 89 -13.77 -5.45 6.33
C ALA A 89 -13.90 -4.29 5.33
N ASN A 90 -14.76 -3.33 5.65
CA ASN A 90 -14.90 -2.10 4.86
C ASN A 90 -13.66 -1.22 5.02
N VAL A 91 -13.13 -0.64 3.95
CA VAL A 91 -11.98 0.27 4.03
C VAL A 91 -12.42 1.72 3.90
N ILE A 92 -11.95 2.56 4.80
CA ILE A 92 -12.03 4.02 4.67
C ILE A 92 -10.61 4.54 4.48
N ASN A 93 -10.29 5.00 3.27
CA ASN A 93 -8.99 5.60 3.00
C ASN A 93 -9.01 7.07 3.42
N ILE A 94 -8.05 7.45 4.26
CA ILE A 94 -7.82 8.81 4.70
C ILE A 94 -6.45 9.25 4.17
N SER A 95 -6.44 10.37 3.46
CA SER A 95 -5.23 11.12 3.13
C SER A 95 -5.40 12.58 3.50
N MET A 96 -4.29 13.26 3.81
CA MET A 96 -4.31 14.69 4.16
C MET A 96 -4.86 15.54 3.01
N SER A 97 -4.53 15.18 1.77
CA SER A 97 -5.09 15.77 0.55
C SER A 97 -6.61 15.64 0.45
N SER A 98 -7.17 14.49 0.84
CA SER A 98 -8.62 14.24 0.80
C SER A 98 -9.37 15.07 1.85
N ILE A 99 -8.81 15.23 3.05
CA ILE A 99 -9.41 16.04 4.11
C ILE A 99 -9.42 17.52 3.71
N HIS A 100 -8.30 18.05 3.23
CA HIS A 100 -8.18 19.47 2.88
C HIS A 100 -9.01 19.87 1.65
N SER A 101 -9.05 19.02 0.62
CA SER A 101 -9.75 19.34 -0.63
C SER A 101 -11.27 19.33 -0.48
N LYS A 102 -11.82 18.37 0.27
CA LYS A 102 -13.27 18.20 0.42
C LYS A 102 -13.87 19.08 1.53
N TRP A 103 -13.08 19.47 2.54
CA TRP A 103 -13.60 20.06 3.78
C TRP A 103 -12.77 21.25 4.28
N SER A 104 -12.68 22.30 3.46
CA SER A 104 -12.01 23.56 3.80
C SER A 104 -12.56 24.16 5.12
N GLY A 105 -11.76 24.07 6.19
CA GLY A 105 -12.10 24.63 7.51
C GLY A 105 -12.94 23.73 8.43
N GLU A 106 -13.36 22.54 7.98
CA GLU A 106 -14.20 21.62 8.76
C GLU A 106 -13.57 20.22 8.97
N GLY A 107 -12.25 20.12 8.87
CA GLY A 107 -11.53 18.85 9.00
C GLY A 107 -11.79 18.11 10.32
N GLU A 108 -11.98 18.83 11.44
CA GLU A 108 -12.32 18.22 12.74
C GLU A 108 -13.65 17.45 12.71
N LYS A 109 -14.68 18.03 12.08
CA LYS A 109 -15.98 17.38 11.91
C LYS A 109 -15.88 16.17 10.99
N CYS A 110 -15.07 16.28 9.94
CA CYS A 110 -14.81 15.18 9.01
C CYS A 110 -14.18 13.99 9.74
N ILE A 111 -13.17 14.21 10.58
CA ILE A 111 -12.56 13.13 11.38
C ILE A 111 -13.59 12.45 12.29
N LYS A 112 -14.38 13.23 13.04
CA LYS A 112 -15.46 12.67 13.87
C LYS A 112 -16.43 11.82 13.03
N ALA A 113 -16.82 12.31 11.86
CA ALA A 113 -17.71 11.60 10.96
C ALA A 113 -17.07 10.31 10.42
N ILE A 114 -15.76 10.29 10.12
CA ILE A 114 -15.05 9.09 9.68
C ILE A 114 -15.07 8.00 10.77
N PHE A 115 -14.72 8.36 12.02
CA PHE A 115 -14.71 7.38 13.12
C PHE A 115 -16.14 6.91 13.48
N SER A 116 -17.13 7.81 13.41
CA SER A 116 -18.54 7.47 13.58
C SER A 116 -19.01 6.50 12.49
N LEU A 117 -18.74 6.81 11.22
CA LEU A 117 -19.08 5.98 10.08
C LEU A 117 -18.41 4.60 10.16
N ALA A 118 -17.10 4.56 10.44
CA ALA A 118 -16.34 3.33 10.63
C ALA A 118 -17.00 2.43 11.68
N SER A 119 -17.43 3.01 12.80
CA SER A 119 -18.11 2.27 13.88
C SER A 119 -19.48 1.75 13.45
N LYS A 120 -20.22 2.50 12.61
CA LYS A 120 -21.52 2.09 12.05
C LYS A 120 -21.40 0.97 11.00
N ILE A 121 -20.35 0.99 10.18
CA ILE A 121 -20.10 0.00 9.12
C ILE A 121 -19.20 -1.16 9.56
N ALA A 122 -18.96 -1.31 10.86
CA ALA A 122 -18.03 -2.31 11.40
C ALA A 122 -18.44 -3.76 11.01
N PRO A 123 -17.50 -4.62 10.57
CA PRO A 123 -16.04 -4.48 10.66
C PRO A 123 -15.46 -3.53 9.62
N SER A 124 -14.56 -2.64 10.06
CA SER A 124 -13.95 -1.62 9.20
C SER A 124 -12.48 -1.35 9.52
N ILE A 125 -11.71 -1.03 8.49
CA ILE A 125 -10.32 -0.60 8.58
C ILE A 125 -10.23 0.85 8.11
N ILE A 126 -9.77 1.72 9.00
CA ILE A 126 -9.40 3.09 8.66
C ILE A 126 -7.95 3.06 8.19
N PHE A 127 -7.73 3.22 6.89
CA PHE A 127 -6.40 3.25 6.30
C PHE A 127 -5.91 4.70 6.19
N VAL A 128 -4.82 5.03 6.87
CA VAL A 128 -4.19 6.35 6.83
C VAL A 128 -2.90 6.27 6.04
N ASP A 129 -2.93 6.72 4.78
CA ASP A 129 -1.71 6.79 3.97
C ASP A 129 -0.93 8.07 4.27
N GLU A 130 0.40 8.00 4.12
CA GLU A 130 1.32 9.11 4.44
C GLU A 130 1.05 9.70 5.83
N VAL A 131 0.94 8.84 6.85
CA VAL A 131 0.55 9.25 8.21
C VAL A 131 1.49 10.30 8.82
N ASP A 132 2.73 10.38 8.35
CA ASP A 132 3.72 11.43 8.68
C ASP A 132 3.23 12.83 8.28
N SER A 133 2.51 12.97 7.17
CA SER A 133 1.96 14.26 6.74
C SER A 133 0.86 14.79 7.67
N MET A 134 0.12 13.90 8.34
CA MET A 134 -1.00 14.25 9.21
C MET A 134 -0.62 14.25 10.69
N LEU A 135 0.24 13.31 11.10
CA LEU A 135 0.57 13.01 12.50
C LEU A 135 2.08 13.13 12.79
N GLY A 136 2.82 13.83 11.94
CA GLY A 136 4.25 14.10 12.09
C GLY A 136 4.61 14.91 13.33
N ARG A 137 5.92 15.05 13.58
CA ARG A 137 6.52 15.88 14.62
C ARG A 137 6.30 17.35 14.29
N ARG A 138 6.09 18.14 15.34
CA ARG A 138 5.91 19.59 15.24
C ARG A 138 7.24 20.24 14.92
N GLU A 139 7.59 20.34 13.64
CA GLU A 139 8.87 20.94 13.25
C GLU A 139 8.78 22.45 13.00
N ASN A 140 7.59 22.97 12.64
CA ASN A 140 7.40 24.39 12.39
C ASN A 140 6.45 25.05 13.41
N PRO A 141 6.87 26.13 14.12
CA PRO A 141 5.99 26.97 14.92
C PRO A 141 4.87 27.64 14.11
N GLU A 142 5.04 27.73 12.79
CA GLU A 142 4.04 28.22 11.82
C GLU A 142 3.07 27.14 11.32
N GLU A 143 3.15 25.89 11.83
CA GLU A 143 2.12 24.90 11.57
C GLU A 143 0.74 25.51 11.84
N HIS A 144 -0.11 25.50 10.81
CA HIS A 144 -1.45 26.04 10.89
C HIS A 144 -2.14 25.46 12.13
N GLN A 145 -2.64 26.31 13.03
CA GLN A 145 -3.38 25.88 14.23
C GLN A 145 -4.48 24.86 13.89
N ALA A 146 -5.05 24.93 12.68
CA ALA A 146 -5.99 23.96 12.13
C ALA A 146 -5.44 22.53 12.10
N MET A 147 -4.18 22.32 11.71
CA MET A 147 -3.56 20.99 11.63
C MET A 147 -3.33 20.41 13.03
N CYS A 148 -2.91 21.25 13.99
CA CYS A 148 -2.79 20.83 15.39
C CYS A 148 -4.14 20.38 15.97
N ARG A 149 -5.23 21.10 15.67
CA ARG A 149 -6.57 20.71 16.13
C ARG A 149 -7.03 19.42 15.47
N LEU A 150 -6.79 19.27 14.17
CA LEU A 150 -7.09 18.06 13.40
C LEU A 150 -6.39 16.82 13.99
N LYS A 151 -5.09 16.93 14.27
CA LYS A 151 -4.30 15.88 14.91
C LYS A 151 -4.84 15.52 16.29
N ASN A 152 -5.14 16.51 17.14
CA ASN A 152 -5.70 16.26 18.46
C ASN A 152 -7.06 15.54 18.36
N GLU A 153 -7.92 15.96 17.44
CA GLU A 153 -9.22 15.35 17.21
C GLU A 153 -9.08 13.90 16.72
N PHE A 154 -8.16 13.63 15.80
CA PHE A 154 -7.85 12.25 15.36
C PHE A 154 -7.45 11.36 16.54
N MET A 155 -6.55 11.85 17.39
CA MET A 155 -6.03 11.11 18.53
C MET A 155 -7.11 10.85 19.60
N LEU A 156 -7.99 11.83 19.84
CA LEU A 156 -9.13 11.68 20.75
C LEU A 156 -10.11 10.61 20.28
N ASN A 157 -10.49 10.61 18.99
CA ASN A 157 -11.39 9.60 18.45
C ASN A 157 -10.73 8.21 18.39
N TRP A 158 -9.43 8.13 18.08
CA TRP A 158 -8.69 6.88 18.11
C TRP A 158 -8.61 6.28 19.51
N ASP A 159 -8.39 7.08 20.55
CA ASP A 159 -8.42 6.60 21.92
C ASP A 159 -9.82 6.12 22.33
N GLY A 160 -10.84 6.84 21.85
CA GLY A 160 -12.26 6.52 22.02
C GLY A 160 -12.70 5.22 21.34
N LEU A 161 -11.96 4.72 20.34
CA LEU A 161 -12.25 3.43 19.71
C LEU A 161 -12.25 2.32 20.77
N ARG A 162 -13.27 1.45 20.68
CA ARG A 162 -13.46 0.26 21.53
C ARG A 162 -13.78 0.59 22.98
N THR A 163 -14.35 1.77 23.22
CA THR A 163 -15.11 2.05 24.45
C THR A 163 -16.38 1.19 24.53
N LYS A 164 -16.88 0.72 23.38
CA LYS A 164 -17.95 -0.26 23.27
C LYS A 164 -17.37 -1.61 22.82
N ASP A 165 -17.78 -2.70 23.46
CA ASP A 165 -17.30 -4.06 23.14
C ASP A 165 -17.67 -4.52 21.70
N THR A 166 -18.60 -3.82 21.05
CA THR A 166 -19.07 -4.07 19.68
C THR A 166 -18.24 -3.38 18.59
N GLU A 167 -17.34 -2.46 18.95
CA GLU A 167 -16.56 -1.71 17.96
C GLU A 167 -15.40 -2.56 17.40
N ARG A 168 -15.55 -2.91 16.12
CA ARG A 168 -14.58 -3.66 15.31
C ARG A 168 -13.93 -2.74 14.28
N VAL A 169 -13.28 -1.71 14.78
CA VAL A 169 -12.55 -0.72 13.96
C VAL A 169 -11.07 -0.84 14.23
N LEU A 170 -10.27 -0.95 13.16
CA LEU A 170 -8.81 -0.97 13.21
C LEU A 170 -8.26 0.24 12.44
N VAL A 171 -7.27 0.92 13.00
CA VAL A 171 -6.49 1.93 12.27
C VAL A 171 -5.23 1.28 11.70
N LEU A 172 -5.09 1.33 10.37
CA LEU A 172 -3.90 0.86 9.66
C LEU A 172 -3.21 2.08 9.05
N ALA A 173 -2.02 2.41 9.53
CA ALA A 173 -1.27 3.57 9.06
C ALA A 173 -0.13 3.13 8.13
N ALA A 174 0.15 3.90 7.08
CA ALA A 174 1.29 3.69 6.19
C ALA A 174 2.17 4.94 6.13
N THR A 175 3.49 4.77 6.13
CA THR A 175 4.45 5.88 5.95
C THR A 175 5.74 5.43 5.27
N ASN A 176 6.39 6.37 4.58
CA ASN A 176 7.76 6.21 4.09
C ASN A 176 8.81 6.80 5.05
N ARG A 177 8.38 7.58 6.05
CA ARG A 177 9.23 8.36 6.96
C ARG A 177 8.79 8.16 8.42
N PRO A 178 9.00 6.98 9.00
CA PRO A 178 8.55 6.68 10.36
C PRO A 178 9.30 7.51 11.43
N PHE A 179 10.46 8.07 11.10
CA PHE A 179 11.24 8.95 11.98
C PHE A 179 10.59 10.34 12.14
N ASP A 180 9.77 10.77 11.20
CA ASP A 180 9.02 12.03 11.27
C ASP A 180 7.77 11.90 12.16
N LEU A 181 7.41 10.70 12.62
CA LEU A 181 6.23 10.50 13.46
C LEU A 181 6.43 10.97 14.90
N ASP A 182 5.35 11.52 15.46
CA ASP A 182 5.25 11.87 16.87
C ASP A 182 5.24 10.61 17.76
N GLU A 183 5.95 10.65 18.88
CA GLU A 183 6.01 9.55 19.85
C GLU A 183 4.61 9.15 20.37
N ALA A 184 3.69 10.11 20.51
CA ALA A 184 2.32 9.84 20.94
C ALA A 184 1.57 8.91 19.95
N VAL A 185 1.87 9.04 18.66
CA VAL A 185 1.27 8.27 17.56
C VAL A 185 1.92 6.90 17.51
N ILE A 186 3.26 6.87 17.58
CA ILE A 186 4.06 5.65 17.67
C ILE A 186 3.56 4.75 18.82
N ARG A 187 3.21 5.33 19.98
CA ARG A 187 2.70 4.59 21.14
C ARG A 187 1.31 3.95 20.93
N ARG A 188 0.50 4.48 20.01
CA ARG A 188 -0.84 3.94 19.64
C ARG A 188 -0.78 2.89 18.55
N LEU A 189 0.41 2.69 17.98
CA LEU A 189 0.72 1.71 16.94
C LEU A 189 1.64 0.63 17.54
N PRO A 190 1.11 -0.31 18.35
CA PRO A 190 1.91 -1.33 19.01
C PRO A 190 2.64 -2.27 18.05
N HIS A 191 2.00 -2.62 16.93
CA HIS A 191 2.61 -3.42 15.87
C HIS A 191 3.11 -2.52 14.76
N ARG A 192 4.39 -2.68 14.41
CA ARG A 192 5.07 -1.86 13.42
C ARG A 192 5.86 -2.76 12.49
N TRP A 193 5.44 -2.83 11.24
CA TRP A 193 6.03 -3.72 10.25
C TRP A 193 6.77 -2.94 9.18
N MET A 194 8.03 -3.31 9.00
CA MET A 194 8.81 -2.84 7.87
C MET A 194 8.46 -3.66 6.63
N VAL A 195 7.88 -3.01 5.63
CA VAL A 195 7.68 -3.56 4.29
C VAL A 195 8.90 -3.21 3.45
N ASN A 196 9.89 -4.11 3.50
CA ASN A 196 11.17 -3.95 2.82
C ASN A 196 11.08 -4.22 1.30
N LEU A 197 12.16 -3.94 0.58
CA LEU A 197 12.33 -4.36 -0.82
C LEU A 197 12.21 -5.88 -0.95
N PRO A 198 11.56 -6.38 -2.02
CA PRO A 198 11.38 -7.80 -2.25
C PRO A 198 12.70 -8.50 -2.61
N ASP A 199 12.89 -9.70 -2.09
CA ASP A 199 13.97 -10.62 -2.50
C ASP A 199 13.67 -11.27 -3.86
N ALA A 200 14.66 -11.95 -4.45
CA ALA A 200 14.50 -12.59 -5.75
C ALA A 200 13.24 -13.48 -5.89
N PRO A 201 12.91 -14.41 -4.95
CA PRO A 201 11.70 -15.21 -5.08
C PRO A 201 10.42 -14.37 -4.97
N ASN A 202 10.39 -13.34 -4.14
CA ASN A 202 9.24 -12.44 -4.07
C ASN A 202 9.09 -11.55 -5.32
N ARG A 203 10.19 -11.09 -5.92
CA ARG A 203 10.18 -10.38 -7.21
C ARG A 203 9.61 -11.26 -8.31
N ALA A 204 9.97 -12.55 -8.36
CA ALA A 204 9.38 -13.50 -9.31
C ALA A 204 7.86 -13.64 -9.13
N LYS A 205 7.37 -13.69 -7.88
CA LYS A 205 5.93 -13.69 -7.59
C LYS A 205 5.25 -12.40 -8.10
N ILE A 206 5.83 -11.24 -7.81
CA ILE A 206 5.30 -9.94 -8.26
C ILE A 206 5.22 -9.88 -9.79
N LEU A 207 6.27 -10.33 -10.48
CA LEU A 207 6.32 -10.40 -11.95
C LEU A 207 5.23 -11.32 -12.50
N LYS A 208 5.05 -12.50 -11.89
CA LYS A 208 4.03 -13.46 -12.30
C LYS A 208 2.62 -12.89 -12.16
N VAL A 209 2.30 -12.24 -11.04
CA VAL A 209 1.00 -11.59 -10.81
C VAL A 209 0.81 -10.44 -11.81
N THR A 210 1.82 -9.61 -11.99
CA THR A 210 1.77 -8.44 -12.90
C THR A 210 1.52 -8.85 -14.35
N LEU A 211 2.17 -9.92 -14.80
CA LEU A 211 2.11 -10.41 -16.17
C LEU A 211 0.98 -11.44 -16.40
N THR A 212 0.13 -11.73 -15.40
CA THR A 212 -0.93 -12.75 -15.51
C THR A 212 -1.93 -12.46 -16.65
N LYS A 213 -2.13 -11.19 -17.00
CA LYS A 213 -3.05 -10.76 -18.07
C LYS A 213 -2.35 -10.46 -19.39
N GLU A 214 -1.02 -10.56 -19.44
CA GLU A 214 -0.21 -10.21 -20.62
C GLU A 214 0.12 -11.47 -21.44
N ASP A 215 0.30 -11.28 -22.75
CA ASP A 215 0.69 -12.38 -23.65
C ASP A 215 2.21 -12.56 -23.66
N LEU A 216 2.66 -13.69 -23.12
CA LEU A 216 4.07 -14.05 -22.96
C LEU A 216 4.43 -15.23 -23.86
N VAL A 217 5.63 -15.19 -24.44
CA VAL A 217 6.22 -16.39 -25.07
C VAL A 217 6.44 -17.48 -24.00
N GLN A 218 6.25 -18.75 -24.35
CA GLN A 218 6.34 -19.89 -23.42
C GLN A 218 7.70 -20.00 -22.69
N ASP A 219 8.77 -19.47 -23.27
CA ASP A 219 10.15 -19.59 -22.76
C ASP A 219 10.60 -18.37 -21.92
N VAL A 220 9.68 -17.53 -21.43
CA VAL A 220 10.05 -16.40 -20.57
C VAL A 220 10.35 -16.89 -19.15
N ASP A 221 11.63 -16.92 -18.81
CA ASP A 221 12.12 -17.25 -17.46
C ASP A 221 12.02 -16.04 -16.52
N LEU A 222 10.91 -15.96 -15.79
CA LEU A 222 10.66 -14.93 -14.79
C LEU A 222 11.57 -15.05 -13.55
N GLU A 223 12.09 -16.24 -13.25
CA GLU A 223 13.00 -16.45 -12.10
C GLU A 223 14.38 -15.87 -12.41
N SER A 224 14.91 -16.14 -13.61
CA SER A 224 16.14 -15.48 -14.09
C SER A 224 15.94 -13.97 -14.13
N PHE A 225 14.79 -13.49 -14.62
CA PHE A 225 14.53 -12.05 -14.68
C PHE A 225 14.48 -11.39 -13.30
N ALA A 226 13.85 -12.05 -12.33
CA ALA A 226 13.81 -11.60 -10.93
C ALA A 226 15.22 -11.52 -10.30
N SER A 227 16.14 -12.40 -10.69
CA SER A 227 17.53 -12.35 -10.22
C SER A 227 18.31 -11.13 -10.74
N MET A 228 17.97 -10.64 -11.94
CA MET A 228 18.62 -9.48 -12.57
C MET A 228 18.11 -8.13 -12.07
N THR A 229 16.98 -8.11 -11.36
CA THR A 229 16.29 -6.90 -10.89
C THR A 229 16.53 -6.64 -9.40
N ASP A 230 17.77 -6.83 -8.94
CA ASP A 230 18.09 -6.62 -7.54
C ASP A 230 17.95 -5.15 -7.12
N GLY A 231 17.37 -4.92 -5.94
CA GLY A 231 17.03 -3.58 -5.44
C GLY A 231 15.76 -2.94 -6.02
N TYR A 232 15.07 -3.60 -6.95
CA TYR A 232 13.83 -3.06 -7.53
C TYR A 232 12.67 -3.15 -6.54
N SER A 233 11.89 -2.07 -6.43
CA SER A 233 10.61 -2.06 -5.72
C SER A 233 9.50 -2.69 -6.57
N GLY A 234 8.35 -2.98 -5.96
CA GLY A 234 7.18 -3.48 -6.71
C GLY A 234 6.71 -2.50 -7.79
N SER A 235 6.77 -1.19 -7.50
CA SER A 235 6.50 -0.15 -8.48
C SER A 235 7.53 -0.10 -9.62
N ASP A 236 8.81 -0.32 -9.33
CA ASP A 236 9.84 -0.37 -10.38
C ASP A 236 9.63 -1.57 -11.30
N LEU A 237 9.30 -2.75 -10.75
CA LEU A 237 8.97 -3.94 -11.54
C LEU A 237 7.74 -3.73 -12.42
N MET A 238 6.70 -3.07 -11.89
CA MET A 238 5.51 -2.73 -12.67
C MET A 238 5.85 -1.76 -13.82
N ASN A 239 6.62 -0.72 -13.54
CA ASN A 239 7.09 0.22 -14.56
C ASN A 239 7.96 -0.46 -15.62
N LEU A 240 8.79 -1.42 -15.22
CA LEU A 240 9.60 -2.21 -16.14
C LEU A 240 8.73 -3.06 -17.05
N CYS A 241 7.75 -3.78 -16.50
CA CYS A 241 6.81 -4.57 -17.28
C CYS A 241 6.02 -3.69 -18.26
N ALA A 242 5.52 -2.54 -17.80
CA ALA A 242 4.86 -1.56 -18.65
C ALA A 242 5.79 -1.06 -19.77
N THR A 243 7.06 -0.81 -19.47
CA THR A 243 8.03 -0.38 -20.49
C THR A 243 8.28 -1.49 -21.53
N ALA A 244 8.32 -2.75 -21.09
CA ALA A 244 8.46 -3.88 -22.00
C ALA A 244 7.26 -4.02 -22.95
N THR A 245 6.03 -3.74 -22.48
CA THR A 245 4.82 -3.81 -23.31
C THR A 245 4.77 -2.75 -24.42
N TYR A 246 5.44 -1.60 -24.22
CA TYR A 246 5.58 -0.58 -25.27
C TYR A 246 6.49 -1.00 -26.43
N ARG A 247 7.34 -2.01 -26.27
CA ARG A 247 8.32 -2.37 -27.31
C ARG A 247 7.67 -3.00 -28.54
N PRO A 248 6.78 -4.02 -28.44
CA PRO A 248 6.00 -4.49 -29.58
C PRO A 248 5.23 -3.36 -30.30
N ILE A 249 4.67 -2.40 -29.55
CA ILE A 249 3.96 -1.25 -30.11
C ILE A 249 4.92 -0.39 -30.94
N ARG A 250 6.11 -0.11 -30.40
CA ARG A 250 7.14 0.68 -31.09
C ARG A 250 7.64 -0.03 -32.36
N ASP A 251 7.83 -1.34 -32.30
CA ASP A 251 8.23 -2.15 -33.46
C ASP A 251 7.22 -2.01 -34.62
N ILE A 252 5.91 -2.05 -34.30
CA ILE A 252 4.83 -1.84 -35.27
C ILE A 252 4.85 -0.41 -35.82
N LEU A 253 4.91 0.61 -34.97
CA LEU A 253 4.93 2.01 -35.40
C LEU A 253 6.14 2.34 -36.29
N GLU A 254 7.31 1.77 -35.98
CA GLU A 254 8.51 1.91 -36.81
C GLU A 254 8.37 1.20 -38.15
N LYS A 255 7.73 0.02 -38.18
CA LYS A 255 7.42 -0.70 -39.41
C LYS A 255 6.44 0.08 -40.28
N GLU A 256 5.34 0.57 -39.71
CA GLU A 256 4.35 1.40 -40.42
C GLU A 256 4.99 2.66 -41.00
N LYS A 257 5.85 3.34 -40.23
CA LYS A 257 6.57 4.52 -40.71
C LYS A 257 7.47 4.20 -41.91
N LYS A 258 8.15 3.06 -41.91
CA LYS A 258 8.98 2.59 -43.03
C LYS A 258 8.12 2.22 -44.25
N GLU A 259 7.00 1.54 -44.04
CA GLU A 259 6.09 1.15 -45.12
C GLU A 259 5.38 2.36 -45.74
N GLN A 260 4.97 3.35 -44.93
CA GLN A 260 4.43 4.62 -45.41
C GLN A 260 5.47 5.43 -46.21
N ALA A 261 6.73 5.47 -45.74
CA ALA A 261 7.82 6.11 -46.48
C ALA A 261 8.08 5.43 -47.83
N ALA A 262 8.05 4.09 -47.86
CA ALA A 262 8.21 3.31 -49.09
C ALA A 262 7.02 3.47 -50.06
N ALA A 263 5.78 3.49 -49.55
CA ALA A 263 4.58 3.72 -50.35
C ALA A 263 4.58 5.12 -50.99
N SER A 264 4.98 6.14 -50.21
CA SER A 264 5.11 7.53 -50.68
C SER A 264 6.16 7.67 -51.78
N ALA A 265 7.32 7.00 -51.62
CA ALA A 265 8.37 6.99 -52.64
C ALA A 265 7.97 6.23 -53.92
N GLY A 266 7.11 5.21 -53.81
CA GLY A 266 6.63 4.39 -54.92
C GLY A 266 5.29 4.83 -55.52
N GLY A 267 4.70 5.95 -55.09
CA GLY A 267 3.41 6.45 -55.58
C GLY A 267 2.21 5.53 -55.28
N ARG A 268 2.32 4.66 -54.27
CA ARG A 268 1.24 3.73 -53.85
C ARG A 268 0.41 4.33 -52.71
N PRO A 269 -0.86 3.94 -52.58
CA PRO A 269 -1.67 4.34 -51.43
C PRO A 269 -1.04 3.87 -50.10
N PRO A 270 -1.27 4.58 -48.99
CA PRO A 270 -0.70 4.23 -47.69
C PRO A 270 -1.21 2.86 -47.22
N PRO A 271 -0.35 2.07 -46.54
CA PRO A 271 -0.72 0.77 -45.97
C PRO A 271 -1.81 0.93 -44.90
N ALA A 272 -2.58 -0.14 -44.69
CA ALA A 272 -3.55 -0.22 -43.60
C ALA A 272 -2.83 -0.16 -42.26
N LEU A 273 -3.43 0.53 -41.28
CA LEU A 273 -2.91 0.59 -39.92
C LEU A 273 -3.09 -0.76 -39.23
N SER A 274 -2.09 -1.12 -38.44
CA SER A 274 -2.08 -2.32 -37.61
C SER A 274 -3.04 -2.16 -36.43
N SER A 275 -3.60 -3.27 -36.00
CA SER A 275 -4.53 -3.37 -34.89
C SER A 275 -3.87 -3.98 -33.64
N SER A 276 -4.60 -4.02 -32.53
CA SER A 276 -4.12 -4.72 -31.32
C SER A 276 -3.89 -6.22 -31.53
N ALA A 277 -4.49 -6.83 -32.56
CA ALA A 277 -4.30 -8.24 -32.90
C ALA A 277 -2.93 -8.52 -33.56
N ASP A 278 -2.25 -7.48 -34.04
CA ASP A 278 -0.94 -7.60 -34.70
C ASP A 278 0.24 -7.49 -33.71
N LEU A 279 -0.06 -7.24 -32.43
CA LEU A 279 0.94 -7.21 -31.37
C LEU A 279 1.51 -8.61 -31.13
N ARG A 280 2.82 -8.73 -31.28
CA ARG A 280 3.53 -9.96 -30.91
C ARG A 280 3.54 -10.15 -29.39
N PRO A 281 3.59 -11.41 -28.91
CA PRO A 281 3.82 -11.70 -27.50
C PRO A 281 5.15 -11.13 -26.99
N LEU A 282 5.22 -10.87 -25.69
CA LEU A 282 6.40 -10.39 -25.02
C LEU A 282 7.44 -11.50 -24.85
N ASN A 283 8.70 -11.17 -25.14
CA ASN A 283 9.83 -12.07 -25.00
C ASN A 283 10.85 -11.55 -23.98
N MET A 284 11.84 -12.39 -23.64
CA MET A 284 12.87 -12.04 -22.65
C MET A 284 13.72 -10.82 -23.06
N ASP A 285 13.90 -10.59 -24.36
CA ASP A 285 14.68 -9.44 -24.84
C ASP A 285 13.96 -8.12 -24.59
N ASP A 286 12.62 -8.10 -24.61
CA ASP A 286 11.82 -6.93 -24.23
C ASP A 286 12.07 -6.52 -22.79
N PHE A 287 12.07 -7.49 -21.87
CA PHE A 287 12.36 -7.25 -20.47
C PHE A 287 13.81 -6.81 -20.24
N ARG A 288 14.79 -7.46 -20.89
CA ARG A 288 16.21 -7.09 -20.81
C ARG A 288 16.48 -5.69 -21.35
N TYR A 289 15.82 -5.31 -22.45
CA TYR A 289 15.97 -3.98 -23.03
C TYR A 289 15.43 -2.91 -22.06
N SER A 290 14.25 -3.14 -21.49
CA SER A 290 13.64 -2.25 -20.50
C SER A 290 14.48 -2.12 -19.22
N SER A 291 15.03 -3.23 -18.72
CA SER A 291 15.85 -3.25 -17.49
C SER A 291 17.20 -2.55 -17.64
N HIS A 292 17.82 -2.62 -18.82
CA HIS A 292 19.15 -2.06 -19.03
C HIS A 292 19.13 -0.61 -19.53
N GLN A 293 18.08 -0.16 -20.22
CA GLN A 293 18.10 1.13 -20.92
C GLN A 293 17.08 2.16 -20.45
N GLN A 294 16.03 1.78 -19.70
CA GLN A 294 14.90 2.69 -19.47
C GLN A 294 14.43 2.77 -18.01
N VAL A 295 14.50 1.69 -17.24
CA VAL A 295 14.06 1.68 -15.83
C VAL A 295 15.22 1.34 -14.92
N CYS A 296 15.49 2.21 -13.95
CA CYS A 296 16.47 1.98 -12.88
C CYS A 296 15.74 1.79 -11.56
N ALA A 297 16.36 1.07 -10.61
CA ALA A 297 15.84 0.98 -9.25
C ALA A 297 15.68 2.38 -8.63
N SER A 298 14.50 2.68 -8.12
CA SER A 298 14.19 3.99 -7.52
C SER A 298 14.77 4.15 -6.10
N VAL A 299 15.14 3.04 -5.47
CA VAL A 299 15.70 3.00 -4.11
C VAL A 299 17.03 2.27 -4.14
N SER A 300 18.09 2.94 -3.68
CA SER A 300 19.37 2.28 -3.41
C SER A 300 19.37 1.66 -2.02
N SER A 301 19.82 0.41 -1.92
CA SER A 301 20.04 -0.29 -0.63
C SER A 301 21.03 0.44 0.27
N GLU A 302 21.95 1.21 -0.32
CA GLU A 302 22.96 2.02 0.39
C GLU A 302 22.51 3.47 0.62
N SER A 303 21.26 3.81 0.27
CA SER A 303 20.77 5.16 0.50
C SER A 303 20.71 5.50 2.00
N PRO A 304 20.96 6.75 2.39
CA PRO A 304 20.87 7.18 3.78
C PRO A 304 19.46 6.92 4.34
N ASN A 305 18.42 7.15 3.54
CA ASN A 305 17.03 6.88 3.91
C ASN A 305 16.79 5.37 4.22
N MET A 306 17.36 4.47 3.42
CA MET A 306 17.23 3.03 3.68
C MET A 306 17.95 2.63 4.97
N THR A 307 19.12 3.23 5.22
CA THR A 307 19.88 3.02 6.47
C THR A 307 19.08 3.51 7.69
N GLU A 308 18.47 4.69 7.60
CA GLU A 308 17.61 5.23 8.67
C GLU A 308 16.37 4.36 8.92
N LEU A 309 15.73 3.85 7.86
CA LEU A 309 14.61 2.92 7.99
C LEU A 309 14.98 1.64 8.71
N LEU A 310 16.15 1.05 8.39
CA LEU A 310 16.65 -0.16 9.06
C LEU A 310 16.98 0.11 10.53
N GLN A 311 17.66 1.22 10.83
CA GLN A 311 17.94 1.62 12.21
C GLN A 311 16.66 1.86 13.02
N TRP A 312 15.65 2.50 12.41
CA TRP A 312 14.37 2.71 13.04
C TRP A 312 13.63 1.39 13.28
N ASN A 313 13.66 0.45 12.33
CA ASN A 313 13.10 -0.89 12.48
C ASN A 313 13.76 -1.67 13.62
N ASP A 314 15.07 -1.56 13.80
CA ASP A 314 15.79 -2.22 14.90
C ASP A 314 15.37 -1.69 16.29
N LEU A 315 14.99 -0.42 16.37
CA LEU A 315 14.56 0.23 17.61
C LEU A 315 13.07 0.05 17.91
N TYR A 316 12.22 0.07 16.89
CA TYR A 316 10.77 0.23 17.02
C TYR A 316 9.92 -0.81 16.27
N GLY A 317 10.52 -1.58 15.37
CA GLY A 317 9.84 -2.56 14.52
C GLY A 317 9.64 -3.93 15.16
N GLU A 318 8.80 -4.74 14.52
CA GLU A 318 8.59 -6.13 14.88
C GLU A 318 9.83 -6.99 14.60
N GLY A 319 10.49 -7.45 15.67
CA GLY A 319 11.71 -8.27 15.57
C GLY A 319 13.00 -7.49 15.84
N GLY A 320 12.90 -6.17 16.10
CA GLY A 320 14.03 -5.33 16.47
C GLY A 320 14.75 -5.77 17.74
N SER A 321 16.04 -5.40 17.83
CA SER A 321 16.99 -5.82 18.88
C SER A 321 16.56 -5.52 20.32
N ARG A 322 15.59 -4.61 20.54
CA ARG A 322 14.98 -4.42 21.87
C ARG A 322 14.23 -5.65 22.39
N LYS A 323 13.76 -6.57 21.54
CA LYS A 323 13.22 -7.87 21.99
C LYS A 323 14.31 -8.83 22.51
N LYS A 324 15.60 -8.59 22.20
CA LYS A 324 16.73 -9.44 22.59
C LYS A 324 17.43 -9.03 23.89
N GLN A 325 17.06 -7.92 24.53
CA GLN A 325 17.46 -7.71 25.92
C GLN A 325 16.65 -8.67 26.79
N SER A 326 17.22 -9.86 26.98
CA SER A 326 16.80 -10.84 27.98
C SER A 326 16.43 -10.11 29.25
N PHE A 327 15.26 -10.40 29.82
CA PHE A 327 14.92 -10.06 31.19
C PHE A 327 15.90 -10.79 32.13
N SER A 328 17.13 -10.31 32.26
CA SER A 328 17.99 -10.63 33.38
C SER A 328 17.50 -9.78 34.54
N TYR A 329 16.42 -10.21 35.18
CA TYR A 329 16.05 -9.95 36.58
C TYR A 329 14.61 -10.40 36.79
N ILE A 330 14.44 -11.58 37.40
CA ILE A 330 13.73 -11.82 38.66
C ILE A 330 14.23 -13.20 39.12
N MET A 331 15.10 -13.18 40.12
CA MET A 331 15.44 -14.33 40.98
C MET A 331 15.11 -13.91 42.41
#